data_AF-A0A7S2QGZ7-F1
#
_entry.id   AF-A0A7S2QGZ7-F1
#
_cell.length_a   1.000
_cell.length_b   1.000
_cell.length_c   1.000
_cell.angle_alpha   90.00
_cell.angle_beta   90.00
_cell.angle_gamma   90.00
#
_symmetry.space_group_name_H-M   'P 1'
#
loop_
_entity.id
_entity.type
_entity.pdbx_description
1 polymer ?
#
loop_
_entity_poly.entity_id
_entity_poly.type
_entity_poly.pdbx_seq_one_letter_code
_entity_poly.pdbx_strand_id
1 'polypeptide(L)'
;TLYSARWVFALLACFVFAYTYLGVVDRTQAQVIPRIYLLVWSFGGPAFMSVVVIAMYNLDFHVYVKEVRNGLYSPAAYMLAQMAMMVPCLLALSLFALAPLYAIVGYSWEGAFGIWMAHAAIMLFAECLAQLMGVCFKHFL
;
A
#
# COMPACT_ATOMS: atom_id res chain seq x y z
N THR A 1 -2.76 14.72 2.76
CA THR A 1 -4.20 14.43 2.90
C THR A 1 -4.54 13.02 2.44
N LEU A 2 -4.13 12.57 1.24
CA LEU A 2 -4.35 11.17 0.78
C LEU A 2 -3.37 10.15 1.38
N TYR A 3 -2.06 10.32 1.17
CA TYR A 3 -1.05 9.39 1.69
C TYR A 3 -1.01 9.36 3.22
N SER A 4 -1.17 10.52 3.87
CA SER A 4 -1.23 10.63 5.34
C SER A 4 -2.35 9.80 5.96
N ALA A 5 -3.55 9.78 5.37
CA ALA A 5 -4.66 8.98 5.86
C ALA A 5 -4.38 7.47 5.70
N ARG A 6 -3.76 7.07 4.58
CA ARG A 6 -3.35 5.69 4.34
C ARG A 6 -2.25 5.24 5.29
N TRP A 7 -1.32 6.12 5.64
CA TRP A 7 -0.25 5.84 6.61
C TRP A 7 -0.83 5.55 7.99
N VAL A 8 -1.74 6.40 8.47
CA VAL A 8 -2.41 6.21 9.76
C VAL A 8 -3.24 4.94 9.75
N PHE A 9 -4.04 4.71 8.70
CA PHE A 9 -4.85 3.50 8.58
C PHE A 9 -4.01 2.22 8.56
N ALA A 10 -2.96 2.16 7.72
CA ALA A 10 -2.13 0.97 7.60
C ALA A 10 -1.41 0.66 8.92
N LEU A 11 -0.90 1.68 9.62
CA LEU A 11 -0.27 1.50 10.92
C LEU A 11 -1.26 0.96 11.96
N LEU A 12 -2.44 1.57 12.08
CA LEU A 12 -3.47 1.15 13.04
C LEU A 12 -4.03 -0.24 12.72
N ALA A 13 -4.31 -0.53 11.44
CA ALA A 13 -4.81 -1.82 11.01
C ALA A 13 -3.80 -2.93 11.30
N CYS A 14 -2.52 -2.76 10.92
CA CYS A 14 -1.47 -3.72 11.22
C CYS A 14 -1.20 -3.86 12.72
N PHE A 15 -1.37 -2.79 13.51
CA PHE A 15 -1.30 -2.87 14.97
C PHE A 15 -2.42 -3.73 15.55
N VAL A 16 -3.66 -3.52 15.10
CA VAL A 16 -4.82 -4.33 15.52
C VAL A 16 -4.62 -5.79 15.10
N PHE A 17 -4.16 -6.07 13.88
CA PHE A 17 -3.88 -7.43 13.42
C PHE A 17 -2.75 -8.09 14.23
N ALA A 18 -1.67 -7.36 14.52
CA ALA A 18 -0.60 -7.89 15.35
C ALA A 18 -1.09 -8.22 16.77
N TYR A 19 -1.97 -7.39 17.33
CA TYR A 19 -2.56 -7.62 18.65
C TYR A 19 -3.52 -8.82 18.67
N THR A 20 -4.42 -8.95 17.67
CA THR A 20 -5.38 -10.06 17.62
C THR A 20 -4.72 -11.41 17.45
N TYR A 21 -3.55 -11.45 16.79
CA TYR A 21 -2.77 -12.67 16.57
C TYR A 21 -1.59 -12.82 17.53
N LEU A 22 -1.65 -12.23 18.74
CA LEU A 22 -0.59 -12.35 19.75
C LEU A 22 -0.19 -13.80 20.09
N GLY A 23 -1.14 -14.74 20.03
CA GLY A 23 -0.87 -16.17 20.28
C GLY A 23 0.11 -16.81 19.28
N VAL A 24 0.44 -16.14 18.18
CA VAL A 24 1.38 -16.61 17.15
C VAL A 24 2.85 -16.54 17.61
N VAL A 25 3.13 -15.85 18.73
CA VAL A 25 4.48 -15.81 19.34
C VAL A 25 4.95 -17.22 19.72
N ASP A 26 4.03 -18.08 20.18
CA ASP A 26 4.33 -19.48 20.50
C ASP A 26 4.56 -20.30 19.23
N ARG A 27 5.75 -20.88 19.09
CA ARG A 27 6.17 -21.65 17.91
C ARG A 27 5.63 -23.09 17.94
N THR A 28 4.32 -23.24 18.04
CA THR A 28 3.63 -24.54 18.01
C THR A 28 2.93 -24.76 16.65
N GLN A 29 2.72 -26.02 16.26
CA GLN A 29 2.06 -26.33 14.97
C GLN A 29 0.64 -25.76 14.87
N ALA A 30 -0.07 -25.64 15.99
CA ALA A 30 -1.40 -25.03 16.02
C ALA A 30 -1.40 -23.56 15.55
N GLN A 31 -0.26 -22.86 15.65
CA GLN A 31 -0.12 -21.45 15.28
C GLN A 31 0.32 -21.22 13.83
N VAL A 32 0.53 -22.28 13.03
CA VAL A 32 0.93 -22.15 11.62
C VAL A 32 -0.15 -21.43 10.80
N ILE A 33 -1.40 -21.87 10.93
CA ILE A 33 -2.53 -21.28 10.20
C ILE A 33 -2.76 -19.82 10.62
N PRO A 34 -2.88 -19.49 11.93
CA PRO A 34 -2.97 -18.11 12.38
C PRO A 34 -1.85 -17.20 11.88
N ARG A 35 -0.61 -17.71 11.80
CA ARG A 35 0.54 -16.96 11.27
C ARG A 35 0.40 -16.65 9.77
N ILE A 36 -0.12 -17.59 8.98
CA ILE A 36 -0.40 -17.35 7.56
C ILE A 36 -1.47 -16.27 7.41
N TYR A 37 -2.56 -16.36 8.18
CA TYR A 37 -3.61 -15.34 8.13
C TYR A 37 -3.11 -13.96 8.55
N LEU A 38 -2.28 -13.86 9.59
CA LEU A 38 -1.66 -12.60 9.99
C LEU A 38 -0.86 -11.97 8.84
N LEU A 39 -0.08 -12.77 8.09
CA LEU A 39 0.64 -12.28 6.92
C LEU A 39 -0.31 -11.81 5.82
N VAL A 40 -1.35 -12.58 5.51
CA VAL A 40 -2.35 -12.22 4.49
C VAL A 40 -3.05 -10.91 4.86
N TRP A 41 -3.45 -10.73 6.12
CA TRP A 41 -4.10 -9.50 6.58
C TRP A 41 -3.16 -8.30 6.55
N SER A 42 -1.91 -8.50 6.97
CA SER A 42 -0.92 -7.42 7.05
C SER A 42 -0.41 -6.98 5.69
N PHE A 43 -0.41 -7.86 4.69
CA PHE A 43 -0.06 -7.53 3.30
C PHE A 43 -1.28 -7.01 2.52
N GLY A 44 -2.40 -7.71 2.63
CA GLY A 44 -3.62 -7.40 1.90
C GLY A 44 -4.27 -6.12 2.39
N GLY A 45 -4.39 -5.93 3.70
CA GLY A 45 -5.08 -4.79 4.32
C GLY A 45 -4.57 -3.44 3.82
N PRO A 46 -3.26 -3.15 3.93
CA PRO A 46 -2.68 -1.92 3.39
C PRO A 46 -2.82 -1.80 1.86
N ALA A 47 -2.70 -2.91 1.12
CA ALA A 47 -2.85 -2.90 -0.34
C ALA A 47 -4.29 -2.58 -0.78
N PHE A 48 -5.32 -3.04 -0.06
CA PHE A 48 -6.73 -2.74 -0.35
C PHE A 48 -7.06 -1.25 -0.27
N MET A 49 -6.33 -0.47 0.52
CA MET A 49 -6.53 0.99 0.59
C MET A 49 -6.21 1.73 -0.71
N SER A 50 -5.56 1.07 -1.67
CA SER A 50 -5.36 1.61 -3.02
C SER A 50 -6.68 1.80 -3.77
N VAL A 51 -7.80 1.22 -3.33
CA VAL A 51 -9.12 1.48 -3.93
C VAL A 51 -9.52 2.95 -3.83
N VAL A 52 -9.17 3.65 -2.74
CA VAL A 52 -9.46 5.08 -2.57
C VAL A 52 -8.76 5.93 -3.64
N VAL A 53 -7.62 5.45 -4.10
CA VAL A 53 -6.75 6.12 -5.07
C VAL A 53 -7.39 6.13 -6.46
N ILE A 54 -8.26 5.16 -6.77
CA ILE A 54 -9.04 5.10 -8.03
C ILE A 54 -9.89 6.37 -8.21
N ALA A 55 -10.62 6.77 -7.16
CA ALA A 55 -11.52 7.92 -7.22
C ALA A 55 -10.76 9.24 -7.39
N MET A 56 -9.62 9.37 -6.72
CA MET A 56 -8.75 10.53 -6.85
C MET A 56 -8.13 10.60 -8.25
N TYR A 57 -7.60 9.49 -8.77
CA TYR A 57 -7.00 9.48 -10.09
C TYR A 57 -7.97 9.72 -11.22
N ASN A 58 -9.23 9.32 -11.07
CA ASN A 58 -10.20 9.66 -12.09
C ASN A 58 -10.45 11.18 -12.15
N LEU A 59 -10.62 11.84 -11.00
CA LEU A 59 -10.78 13.28 -10.96
C LEU A 59 -9.56 14.00 -11.56
N ASP A 60 -8.36 13.57 -11.18
CA ASP A 60 -7.10 14.12 -11.69
C ASP A 60 -6.92 13.85 -13.18
N PHE A 61 -7.40 12.72 -13.71
CA PHE A 61 -7.30 12.38 -15.12
C PHE A 61 -8.02 13.40 -16.01
N HIS A 62 -9.17 13.92 -15.58
CA HIS A 62 -9.89 14.96 -16.30
C HIS A 62 -9.11 16.28 -16.39
N VAL A 63 -8.42 16.65 -15.31
CA VAL A 63 -7.53 17.81 -15.28
C VAL A 63 -6.32 17.57 -16.18
N TYR A 64 -5.69 16.41 -16.05
CA TYR A 64 -4.54 15.98 -16.86
C TYR A 64 -4.80 16.10 -18.37
N VAL A 65 -5.94 15.59 -18.86
CA VAL A 65 -6.27 15.67 -20.29
C VAL A 65 -6.38 17.11 -20.77
N LYS A 66 -6.93 18.01 -19.94
CA LYS A 66 -7.08 19.43 -20.28
C LYS A 66 -5.72 20.13 -20.32
N GLU A 67 -4.84 19.85 -19.35
CA GLU A 67 -3.54 20.51 -19.24
C GLU A 67 -2.57 20.05 -20.34
N VAL A 68 -2.55 18.75 -20.66
CA VAL A 68 -1.76 18.23 -21.79
C VAL A 68 -2.26 18.80 -23.12
N ARG A 69 -3.57 18.90 -23.32
CA ARG A 69 -4.15 19.49 -24.54
C ARG A 69 -3.82 20.98 -24.67
N ASN A 70 -3.69 21.69 -23.56
CA ASN A 70 -3.27 23.09 -23.54
C ASN A 70 -1.75 23.26 -23.68
N GLY A 71 -0.98 22.17 -23.77
CA GLY A 71 0.47 22.21 -23.95
C GLY A 71 1.25 22.61 -22.69
N LEU A 72 0.66 22.46 -21.50
CA LEU A 72 1.29 22.87 -20.24
C LEU A 72 2.50 21.99 -19.87
N TYR A 73 2.40 20.68 -20.11
CA TYR A 73 3.46 19.70 -19.88
C TYR A 73 3.28 18.46 -20.77
N SER A 74 4.35 17.66 -20.90
CA SER A 74 4.32 16.41 -21.66
C SER A 74 3.79 15.23 -20.81
N PRO A 75 3.15 14.22 -21.43
CA PRO A 75 2.72 12.99 -20.72
C PRO A 75 3.85 12.30 -19.95
N ALA A 76 5.05 12.27 -20.53
CA ALA A 76 6.21 11.64 -19.91
C ALA A 76 6.66 12.40 -18.64
N ALA A 77 6.63 13.74 -18.66
CA ALA A 77 6.96 14.54 -17.48
C ALA A 77 5.97 14.28 -16.33
N TYR A 78 4.68 14.14 -16.64
CA TYR A 78 3.66 13.78 -15.66
C TYR A 78 3.92 12.40 -15.03
N MET A 79 4.18 11.37 -15.84
CA MET A 79 4.46 10.02 -15.34
C MET A 79 5.70 9.96 -14.44
N LEU A 80 6.79 10.66 -14.82
CA LEU A 80 8.01 10.70 -14.02
C LEU A 80 7.80 11.42 -12.69
N ALA A 81 7.09 12.55 -12.68
CA ALA A 81 6.74 13.26 -11.46
C ALA A 81 5.87 12.40 -10.53
N GLN A 82 4.91 11.66 -11.10
CA GLN A 82 4.06 10.73 -10.37
C GLN A 82 4.86 9.60 -9.72
N MET A 83 5.75 8.94 -10.47
CA MET A 83 6.58 7.85 -9.95
C MET A 83 7.54 8.35 -8.86
N ALA A 84 8.14 9.52 -9.05
CA ALA A 84 9.06 10.11 -8.08
C ALA A 84 8.40 10.38 -6.73
N MET A 85 7.10 10.67 -6.70
CA MET A 85 6.33 10.85 -5.46
C MET A 85 5.79 9.54 -4.90
N MET A 86 5.21 8.70 -5.77
CA MET A 86 4.52 7.47 -5.38
C MET A 86 5.48 6.45 -4.76
N VAL A 87 6.63 6.19 -5.40
CA VAL A 87 7.55 5.13 -4.98
C VAL A 87 8.09 5.35 -3.57
N PRO A 88 8.64 6.53 -3.21
CA PRO A 88 9.12 6.77 -1.85
C PRO A 88 8.00 6.72 -0.80
N CYS A 89 6.80 7.23 -1.15
CA CYS A 89 5.67 7.22 -0.23
C CYS A 89 5.18 5.81 0.09
N LEU A 90 5.17 4.90 -0.90
CA LEU A 90 4.78 3.51 -0.70
C LEU A 90 5.85 2.70 0.04
N LEU A 91 7.14 2.97 -0.20
CA LEU A 91 8.23 2.37 0.57
C LEU A 91 8.15 2.76 2.05
N ALA A 92 7.91 4.03 2.34
CA ALA A 92 7.71 4.53 3.70
C ALA A 92 6.45 3.92 4.34
N LEU A 93 5.31 3.93 3.63
CA LEU A 93 4.07 3.27 4.06
C LEU A 93 4.32 1.81 4.44
N SER A 94 5.09 1.09 3.62
CA SER A 94 5.39 -0.32 3.83
C SER A 94 6.15 -0.56 5.12
N LEU A 95 7.09 0.33 5.44
CA LEU A 95 7.88 0.25 6.65
C LEU A 95 6.99 0.45 7.89
N PHE A 96 6.10 1.46 7.85
CA PHE A 96 5.15 1.72 8.94
C PHE A 96 4.14 0.59 9.11
N ALA A 97 3.65 -0.01 8.03
CA ALA A 97 2.72 -1.13 8.09
C ALA A 97 3.35 -2.40 8.69
N LEU A 98 4.65 -2.64 8.43
CA LEU A 98 5.35 -3.81 8.96
C LEU A 98 5.87 -3.61 10.39
N ALA A 99 6.11 -2.38 10.83
CA ALA A 99 6.67 -2.09 12.16
C ALA A 99 5.92 -2.77 13.32
N PRO A 100 4.57 -2.80 13.37
CA PRO A 100 3.85 -3.51 14.42
C PRO A 100 4.08 -5.03 14.44
N LEU A 101 4.25 -5.67 13.28
CA LEU A 101 4.52 -7.11 13.21
C LEU A 101 5.88 -7.47 13.82
N TYR A 102 6.90 -6.64 13.57
CA TYR A 102 8.22 -6.84 14.16
C TYR A 102 8.23 -6.49 15.65
N ALA A 103 7.53 -5.43 16.05
CA ALA A 103 7.51 -4.98 17.45
C ALA A 103 6.70 -5.89 18.39
N ILE A 104 5.56 -6.43 17.93
CA ILE A 104 4.62 -7.18 18.78
C ILE A 104 4.82 -8.69 18.62
N VAL A 105 4.85 -9.18 17.38
CA VAL A 105 4.89 -10.64 17.10
C VAL A 105 6.32 -11.18 17.05
N GLY A 106 7.32 -10.30 16.96
CA GLY A 106 8.74 -10.67 17.01
C GLY A 106 9.18 -11.49 15.80
N TYR A 107 8.77 -11.09 14.58
CA TYR A 107 9.27 -11.70 13.35
C TYR A 107 10.81 -11.63 13.26
N SER A 108 11.42 -12.60 12.60
CA SER A 108 12.88 -12.65 12.44
C SER A 108 13.39 -11.45 11.65
N TRP A 109 14.44 -10.83 12.15
CA TRP A 109 15.15 -9.77 11.43
C TRP A 109 15.94 -10.31 10.23
N GLU A 110 16.25 -11.61 10.24
CA GLU A 110 16.78 -12.33 9.09
C GLU A 110 15.77 -12.27 7.93
N GLY A 111 16.17 -11.63 6.83
CA GLY A 111 15.32 -11.45 5.66
C GLY A 111 14.30 -10.30 5.75
N ALA A 112 14.34 -9.46 6.80
CA ALA A 112 13.41 -8.35 6.96
C ALA A 112 13.40 -7.38 5.78
N PHE A 113 14.58 -7.13 5.18
CA PHE A 113 14.69 -6.32 3.96
C PHE A 113 13.94 -6.94 2.78
N GLY A 114 14.01 -8.27 2.61
CA GLY A 114 13.28 -8.97 1.54
C GLY A 114 11.77 -8.90 1.73
N ILE A 115 11.30 -9.07 2.96
CA ILE A 115 9.88 -8.95 3.31
C ILE A 115 9.38 -7.51 3.07
N TRP A 116 10.17 -6.51 3.47
CA TRP A 116 9.84 -5.11 3.23
C TRP A 116 9.74 -4.78 1.75
N MET A 117 10.71 -5.21 0.94
CA MET A 117 10.68 -5.01 -0.51
C MET A 117 9.52 -5.73 -1.18
N ALA A 118 9.20 -6.97 -0.75
CA ALA A 118 8.07 -7.71 -1.26
C ALA A 118 6.72 -7.03 -0.93
N HIS A 119 6.58 -6.53 0.31
CA HIS A 119 5.39 -5.81 0.74
C HIS A 119 5.23 -4.49 -0.05
N ALA A 120 6.31 -3.73 -0.21
CA ALA A 120 6.31 -2.51 -1.01
C ALA A 120 5.97 -2.78 -2.48
N ALA A 121 6.47 -3.88 -3.07
CA ALA A 121 6.17 -4.26 -4.44
C ALA A 121 4.68 -4.60 -4.65
N ILE A 122 4.06 -5.29 -3.70
CA ILE A 122 2.62 -5.59 -3.74
C ILE A 122 1.79 -4.30 -3.65
N MET A 123 2.18 -3.36 -2.78
CA MET A 123 1.50 -2.08 -2.71
C MET A 123 1.69 -1.24 -3.97
N LEU A 124 2.89 -1.25 -4.56
CA LEU A 124 3.16 -0.60 -5.84
C LEU A 124 2.29 -1.18 -6.96
N PHE A 125 2.19 -2.52 -7.01
CA PHE A 125 1.31 -3.18 -7.97
C PHE A 125 -0.15 -2.77 -7.79
N ALA A 126 -0.64 -2.75 -6.55
CA ALA A 126 -2.01 -2.33 -6.25
C ALA A 126 -2.27 -0.86 -6.63
N GLU A 127 -1.29 0.03 -6.43
CA GLU A 127 -1.38 1.44 -6.80
C GLU A 127 -1.42 1.65 -8.32
N CYS A 128 -0.54 0.95 -9.06
CA CYS A 128 -0.54 0.97 -10.52
C CYS A 128 -1.85 0.42 -11.09
N LEU A 129 -2.39 -0.65 -10.50
CA LEU A 129 -3.69 -1.18 -10.88
C LEU A 129 -4.80 -0.17 -10.60
N ALA A 130 -4.77 0.50 -9.45
CA ALA A 130 -5.74 1.53 -9.09
C ALA A 130 -5.69 2.73 -10.07
N GLN A 131 -4.50 3.17 -10.48
CA GLN A 131 -4.32 4.21 -11.49
C GLN A 131 -4.93 3.79 -12.84
N LEU A 132 -4.66 2.56 -13.28
CA LEU A 132 -5.24 2.03 -14.52
C LEU A 132 -6.77 2.00 -14.46
N MET A 133 -7.33 1.51 -13.35
CA MET A 133 -8.78 1.47 -13.14
C MET A 133 -9.38 2.88 -13.12
N GLY A 134 -8.72 3.85 -12.50
CA GLY A 134 -9.16 5.25 -12.48
C GLY A 134 -9.24 5.89 -13.86
N VAL A 135 -8.39 5.46 -14.80
CA VAL A 135 -8.43 5.92 -16.21
C VAL A 135 -9.46 5.14 -17.02
N CYS A 136 -9.55 3.82 -16.86
CA CYS A 136 -10.44 2.96 -17.65
C CYS A 136 -11.92 3.21 -17.35
N PHE A 137 -12.27 3.50 -16.09
CA PHE A 137 -13.66 3.67 -15.67
C PHE A 137 -13.99 5.14 -15.44
N LYS A 138 -14.91 5.69 -16.25
CA LYS A 138 -15.42 7.07 -16.13
C LYS A 138 -16.32 7.31 -14.90
N HIS A 139 -16.87 6.24 -14.34
CA HIS A 139 -17.71 6.28 -13.14
C HIS A 139 -17.15 5.28 -12.13
N PHE A 140 -16.87 5.77 -10.92
CA PHE A 140 -16.30 5.04 -9.80
C PHE A 140 -17.23 5.33 -8.63
N LEU A 141 -18.07 4.32 -8.33
CA LEU A 141 -19.28 4.36 -7.50
C LEU A 141 -20.50 5.02 -8.16
#